data_AF-A0A534U163-F1
#
_entry.id   AF-A0A534U163-F1
#
_cell.length_a   1.000
_cell.length_b   1.000
_cell.length_c   1.000
_cell.angle_alpha   90.00
_cell.angle_beta   90.00
_cell.angle_gamma   90.00
#
_symmetry.space_group_name_H-M   'P 1'
#
loop_
_entity.id
_entity.type
_entity.pdbx_description
1 polymer ?
#
loop_
_entity_poly.entity_id
_entity_poly.type
_entity_poly.pdbx_seq_one_letter_code
_entity_poly.pdbx_strand_id
1 'polypeptide(L)'
;MTAIGLLSIVLLGTAVGADRATRFTEYSKTAATALTLVQDESEQLMAAAAGSAALAAGAHGDASNPITSTGAAGGTYTRTWTVTSNSPTAGLLSINVQVAWNLYGSDYNVNQVVIRCTSAC
;
A
#
# COMPACT_ATOMS: atom_id res chain seq x y z
N MET A 1 25.16 45.60 -7.96
CA MET A 1 23.84 44.91 -7.84
C MET A 1 23.83 43.48 -8.38
N THR A 2 24.93 42.99 -8.99
CA THR A 2 25.04 41.62 -9.51
C THR A 2 25.18 40.54 -8.43
N ALA A 3 25.84 40.83 -7.30
CA ALA A 3 26.01 39.87 -6.21
C ALA A 3 24.70 39.48 -5.51
N ILE A 4 23.76 40.41 -5.36
CA ILE A 4 22.45 40.16 -4.74
C ILE A 4 21.58 39.28 -5.65
N GLY A 5 21.67 39.44 -6.97
CA GLY A 5 20.94 38.62 -7.94
C GLY A 5 21.43 37.16 -8.02
N LEU A 6 22.73 36.92 -7.82
CA LEU A 6 23.27 35.56 -7.79
C LEU A 6 22.88 34.84 -6.49
N LEU A 7 22.87 35.55 -5.36
CA LEU A 7 22.45 34.99 -4.07
C LEU A 7 20.98 34.54 -4.09
N SER A 8 20.08 35.32 -4.69
CA SER A 8 18.67 34.94 -4.78
C SER A 8 18.44 33.71 -5.66
N ILE A 9 19.18 33.54 -6.77
CA ILE A 9 19.10 32.34 -7.62
C ILE A 9 19.53 31.09 -6.84
N VAL A 10 20.62 31.18 -6.06
CA VAL A 10 21.10 30.07 -5.24
C VAL A 10 20.09 29.71 -4.13
N LEU A 11 19.51 30.70 -3.46
CA LEU A 11 18.49 30.46 -2.43
C LEU A 11 17.22 29.83 -3.01
N LEU A 12 16.78 30.25 -4.20
CA LEU A 12 15.63 29.63 -4.89
C LEU A 12 15.94 28.18 -5.31
N GLY A 13 17.13 27.92 -5.84
CA GLY A 13 17.57 26.57 -6.21
C GLY A 13 17.59 25.61 -5.03
N THR A 14 18.13 26.05 -3.88
CA THR A 14 18.14 25.24 -2.65
C THR A 14 16.75 25.05 -2.04
N ALA A 15 15.88 26.06 -2.10
CA ALA A 15 14.50 25.95 -1.62
C ALA A 15 13.69 24.92 -2.43
N VAL A 16 13.80 24.93 -3.76
CA VAL A 16 13.15 23.93 -4.63
C VAL A 16 13.72 22.53 -4.39
N GLY A 17 15.04 22.41 -4.15
CA GLY A 17 15.68 21.16 -3.77
C GLY A 17 15.14 20.61 -2.44
N ALA A 18 14.97 21.48 -1.44
CA ALA A 18 14.44 21.12 -0.13
C ALA A 18 12.97 20.65 -0.18
N ASP A 19 12.11 21.31 -0.96
CA ASP A 19 10.71 20.87 -1.15
C ASP A 19 10.65 19.48 -1.78
N ARG A 20 11.42 19.24 -2.85
CA ARG A 20 11.50 17.93 -3.50
C ARG A 20 12.00 16.84 -2.55
N ALA A 21 13.03 17.12 -1.76
CA ALA A 21 13.57 16.18 -0.78
C ALA A 21 12.56 15.85 0.32
N THR A 22 11.77 16.84 0.75
CA THR A 22 10.71 16.65 1.76
C THR A 22 9.59 15.77 1.20
N ARG A 23 9.11 16.06 -0.01
CA ARG A 23 8.07 15.26 -0.68
C ARG A 23 8.54 13.83 -0.94
N PHE A 24 9.79 13.63 -1.35
CA PHE A 24 10.36 12.31 -1.55
C PHE A 24 10.42 11.51 -0.24
N THR A 25 10.85 12.15 0.85
CA THR A 25 10.88 11.53 2.18
C THR A 25 9.48 11.10 2.62
N GLU A 26 8.48 11.94 2.41
CA GLU A 26 7.09 11.62 2.76
C GLU A 26 6.52 10.49 1.90
N TYR A 27 6.82 10.49 0.61
CA TYR A 27 6.51 9.37 -0.27
C TYR A 27 7.15 8.07 0.23
N SER A 28 8.44 8.08 0.56
CA SER A 28 9.12 6.87 1.07
C SER A 28 8.51 6.36 2.37
N LYS A 29 8.14 7.26 3.30
CA LYS A 29 7.45 6.87 4.54
C LYS A 29 6.09 6.23 4.26
N THR A 30 5.26 6.91 3.46
CA THR A 30 3.90 6.43 3.18
C THR A 30 3.89 5.14 2.36
N ALA A 31 4.84 4.94 1.46
CA ALA A 31 5.04 3.70 0.71
C ALA A 31 5.51 2.56 1.62
N ALA A 32 6.44 2.82 2.55
CA ALA A 32 6.86 1.82 3.52
C ALA A 32 5.70 1.37 4.43
N THR A 33 4.88 2.32 4.90
CA THR A 33 3.66 2.00 5.65
C THR A 33 2.66 1.18 4.82
N ALA A 34 2.44 1.53 3.55
CA ALA A 34 1.57 0.76 2.68
C ALA A 34 2.08 -0.69 2.51
N LEU A 35 3.39 -0.87 2.37
CA LEU A 35 4.00 -2.20 2.28
C LEU A 35 3.80 -3.01 3.57
N THR A 36 3.97 -2.40 4.75
CA THR A 36 3.67 -3.06 6.02
C THR A 36 2.20 -3.47 6.11
N LEU A 37 1.26 -2.59 5.72
CA LEU A 37 -0.18 -2.91 5.75
C LEU A 37 -0.56 -4.05 4.80
N VAL A 38 0.09 -4.14 3.64
CA VAL A 38 -0.07 -5.25 2.69
C VAL A 38 0.49 -6.54 3.28
N GLN A 39 1.68 -6.49 3.87
CA GLN A 39 2.32 -7.64 4.50
C GLN A 39 1.48 -8.17 5.67
N ASP A 40 1.02 -7.30 6.57
CA ASP A 40 0.18 -7.65 7.71
C ASP A 40 -1.10 -8.36 7.28
N GLU A 41 -1.77 -7.85 6.24
CA GLU A 41 -2.98 -8.47 5.70
C GLU A 41 -2.68 -9.80 5.02
N SER A 42 -1.56 -9.89 4.29
CA SER A 42 -1.15 -11.14 3.68
C SER A 42 -0.90 -12.23 4.73
N GLU A 43 -0.30 -11.88 5.88
CA GLU A 43 -0.07 -12.79 6.99
C GLU A 43 -1.38 -13.21 7.65
N GLN A 44 -2.31 -12.27 7.86
CA GLN A 44 -3.65 -12.57 8.36
C GLN A 44 -4.40 -13.52 7.42
N LEU A 45 -4.35 -13.27 6.10
CA LEU A 45 -4.95 -14.12 5.10
C LEU A 45 -4.25 -15.47 4.96
N MET A 46 -2.98 -15.60 5.32
CA MET A 46 -2.31 -16.90 5.42
C MET A 46 -2.72 -17.66 6.69
N ALA A 47 -2.91 -16.96 7.80
CA ALA A 47 -3.35 -17.52 9.07
C ALA A 47 -4.86 -17.83 9.12
N ALA A 48 -5.65 -17.23 8.22
CA ALA A 48 -7.09 -17.41 8.19
C ALA A 48 -7.50 -18.88 8.01
N ALA A 49 -8.53 -19.30 8.74
CA ALA A 49 -9.08 -20.65 8.64
C ALA A 49 -9.55 -20.94 7.20
N ALA A 50 -9.32 -22.18 6.75
CA ALA A 50 -9.82 -22.64 5.46
C ALA A 50 -11.34 -22.49 5.39
N GLY A 51 -11.85 -21.95 4.28
CA GLY A 51 -13.29 -21.67 4.10
C GLY A 51 -13.81 -20.40 4.78
N SER A 52 -12.94 -19.56 5.37
CA SER A 52 -13.36 -18.24 5.86
C SER A 52 -13.90 -17.36 4.73
N ALA A 53 -14.83 -16.47 5.05
CA ALA A 53 -15.44 -15.56 4.07
C ALA A 53 -14.40 -14.66 3.38
N ALA A 54 -13.33 -14.28 4.10
CA ALA A 54 -12.22 -13.49 3.55
C ALA A 54 -11.42 -14.23 2.45
N LEU A 55 -11.56 -15.55 2.36
CA LEU A 55 -10.91 -16.40 1.35
C LEU A 55 -11.87 -16.85 0.24
N ALA A 56 -13.13 -16.40 0.26
CA ALA A 56 -14.06 -16.69 -0.82
C ALA A 56 -13.54 -16.09 -2.13
N ALA A 57 -13.74 -16.76 -3.26
CA ALA A 57 -13.32 -16.22 -4.55
C ALA A 57 -14.01 -14.87 -4.84
N GLY A 58 -13.25 -13.90 -5.35
CA GLY A 58 -13.74 -12.56 -5.65
C GLY A 58 -12.96 -11.44 -4.97
N ALA A 59 -13.48 -10.23 -5.10
CA ALA A 59 -12.90 -9.02 -4.51
C ALA A 59 -13.45 -8.79 -3.10
N HIS A 60 -12.55 -8.34 -2.22
CA HIS A 60 -12.80 -8.05 -0.82
C HIS A 60 -12.18 -6.70 -0.47
N GLY A 61 -12.67 -6.12 0.62
CA GLY A 61 -12.17 -4.88 1.17
C GLY A 61 -12.23 -4.89 2.68
N ASP A 62 -11.29 -4.18 3.28
CA ASP A 62 -11.33 -3.93 4.72
C ASP A 62 -12.57 -3.10 5.07
N ALA A 63 -13.31 -3.53 6.10
CA ALA A 63 -14.48 -2.81 6.60
C ALA A 63 -14.12 -1.45 7.24
N SER A 64 -12.87 -1.29 7.68
CA SER A 64 -12.33 -0.07 8.28
C SER A 64 -11.82 0.94 7.26
N ASN A 65 -11.91 0.64 5.96
CA ASN A 65 -11.45 1.55 4.93
C ASN A 65 -12.17 2.91 5.00
N PRO A 66 -11.44 4.03 4.85
CA PRO A 66 -9.99 4.12 4.71
C PRO A 66 -9.25 3.93 6.06
N ILE A 67 -8.15 3.18 6.04
CA ILE A 67 -7.36 2.81 7.21
C ILE A 67 -6.15 3.72 7.43
N THR A 68 -5.75 3.82 8.70
CA THR A 68 -4.52 4.46 9.19
C THR A 68 -3.33 3.53 9.01
N SER A 69 -2.12 4.00 9.39
CA SER A 69 -0.90 3.20 9.39
C SER A 69 -0.94 1.97 10.31
N THR A 70 -1.92 1.88 11.22
CA THR A 70 -2.10 0.76 12.14
C THR A 70 -3.29 -0.14 11.76
N GLY A 71 -3.95 0.12 10.63
CA GLY A 71 -5.15 -0.62 10.22
C GLY A 71 -6.46 -0.16 10.88
N ALA A 72 -6.42 0.84 11.79
CA ALA A 72 -7.64 1.43 12.34
C ALA A 72 -8.32 2.35 11.32
N ALA A 73 -9.64 2.53 11.42
CA ALA A 73 -10.41 3.39 10.53
C ALA A 73 -10.03 4.89 10.61
N GLY A 74 -10.31 5.64 9.54
CA GLY A 74 -10.16 7.09 9.46
C GLY A 74 -8.81 7.58 8.91
N GLY A 75 -8.08 6.74 8.18
CA GLY A 75 -6.80 7.11 7.58
C GLY A 75 -6.88 7.43 6.09
N THR A 76 -5.77 7.22 5.38
CA THR A 76 -5.59 7.57 3.95
C THR A 76 -5.38 6.36 3.05
N TYR A 77 -5.21 5.18 3.64
CA TYR A 77 -4.96 3.94 2.92
C TYR A 77 -6.27 3.22 2.66
N THR A 78 -6.42 2.63 1.48
CA THR A 78 -7.53 1.76 1.13
C THR A 78 -6.96 0.38 0.85
N ARG A 79 -7.33 -0.60 1.68
CA ARG A 79 -6.87 -1.97 1.58
C ARG A 79 -7.93 -2.88 0.98
N THR A 80 -7.57 -3.57 -0.08
CA THR A 80 -8.44 -4.53 -0.78
C THR A 80 -7.65 -5.80 -1.08
N TRP A 81 -8.35 -6.90 -1.29
CA TRP A 81 -7.71 -8.11 -1.79
C TRP A 81 -8.64 -8.87 -2.73
N THR A 82 -8.05 -9.56 -3.70
CA THR A 82 -8.78 -10.40 -4.64
C THR A 82 -8.31 -11.83 -4.53
N VAL A 83 -9.25 -12.75 -4.32
CA VAL A 83 -8.97 -14.18 -4.23
C VAL A 83 -9.38 -14.86 -5.54
N THR A 84 -8.43 -15.54 -6.16
CA THR A 84 -8.62 -16.36 -7.35
C THR A 84 -8.45 -17.84 -6.97
N SER A 85 -9.51 -18.62 -7.10
CA SER A 85 -9.46 -20.06 -6.84
C SER A 85 -8.82 -20.84 -7.99
N ASN A 86 -8.23 -21.98 -7.64
CA ASN A 86 -7.55 -22.90 -8.57
C ASN A 86 -6.46 -22.22 -9.39
N SER A 87 -5.72 -21.30 -8.77
CA SER A 87 -4.65 -20.54 -9.40
C SER A 87 -3.38 -20.58 -8.53
N PRO A 88 -2.21 -20.94 -9.09
CA PRO A 88 -1.97 -21.31 -10.49
C PRO A 88 -2.42 -22.74 -10.84
N THR A 89 -2.88 -23.54 -9.87
CA THR A 89 -3.31 -24.93 -10.07
C THR A 89 -4.49 -25.26 -9.15
N ALA A 90 -5.25 -26.30 -9.49
CA ALA A 90 -6.35 -26.79 -8.67
C ALA A 90 -5.94 -27.03 -7.21
N GLY A 91 -6.79 -26.62 -6.27
CA GLY A 91 -6.51 -26.73 -4.84
C GLY A 91 -5.65 -25.60 -4.25
N LEU A 92 -5.26 -24.61 -5.05
CA LEU A 92 -4.58 -23.40 -4.60
C LEU A 92 -5.45 -22.15 -4.76
N LEU A 93 -5.30 -21.22 -3.82
CA LEU A 93 -5.82 -19.86 -3.87
C LEU A 93 -4.66 -18.92 -4.17
N SER A 94 -4.84 -18.07 -5.18
CA SER A 94 -4.00 -16.90 -5.42
C SER A 94 -4.68 -15.67 -4.86
N ILE A 95 -4.02 -15.00 -3.92
CA ILE A 95 -4.58 -13.86 -3.21
C ILE A 95 -3.72 -12.65 -3.52
N ASN A 96 -4.32 -11.66 -4.15
CA ASN A 96 -3.69 -10.40 -4.53
C ASN A 96 -4.15 -9.32 -3.54
N VAL A 97 -3.27 -8.90 -2.64
CA VAL A 97 -3.53 -7.89 -1.62
C VAL A 97 -2.99 -6.55 -2.10
N GLN A 98 -3.84 -5.54 -2.14
CA GLN A 98 -3.52 -4.20 -2.59
C GLN A 98 -3.79 -3.17 -1.49
N VAL A 99 -2.88 -2.21 -1.36
CA VAL A 99 -3.11 -0.98 -0.60
C VAL A 99 -2.91 0.21 -1.52
N ALA A 100 -3.93 1.06 -1.63
CA ALA A 100 -3.92 2.30 -2.39
C ALA A 100 -3.98 3.51 -1.47
N TRP A 101 -3.34 4.62 -1.84
CA TRP A 101 -3.41 5.88 -1.11
C TRP A 101 -3.19 7.07 -2.04
N ASN A 102 -3.68 8.24 -1.62
CA ASN A 102 -3.40 9.49 -2.31
C ASN A 102 -2.36 10.31 -1.53
N LEU A 103 -1.35 10.80 -2.23
CA LEU A 103 -0.35 11.71 -1.66
C LEU A 103 -0.12 12.88 -2.62
N TYR A 104 -0.29 14.11 -2.12
CA TYR A 104 -0.17 15.34 -2.90
C TYR A 104 -1.03 15.35 -4.19
N GLY A 105 -2.20 14.72 -4.18
CA GLY A 105 -3.10 14.64 -5.32
C GLY A 105 -2.73 13.59 -6.37
N SER A 106 -1.69 12.78 -6.10
CA SER A 106 -1.32 11.63 -6.93
C SER A 106 -1.73 10.33 -6.24
N ASP A 107 -2.33 9.42 -7.01
CA ASP A 107 -2.72 8.10 -6.52
C ASP A 107 -1.56 7.11 -6.63
N TYR A 108 -1.33 6.38 -5.55
CA TYR A 108 -0.31 5.36 -5.44
C TYR A 108 -0.93 4.04 -4.99
N ASN A 109 -0.30 2.93 -5.35
CA ASN A 109 -0.67 1.62 -4.85
C ASN A 109 0.55 0.71 -4.72
N VAL A 110 0.42 -0.26 -3.83
CA VAL A 110 1.33 -1.40 -3.67
C VAL A 110 0.48 -2.66 -3.70
N ASN A 111 1.00 -3.70 -4.35
CA ASN A 111 0.34 -4.98 -4.47
C ASN A 111 1.30 -6.12 -4.09
N GLN A 112 0.80 -7.12 -3.39
CA GLN A 112 1.49 -8.36 -3.07
C GLN A 112 0.60 -9.55 -3.38
N VAL A 113 1.17 -10.56 -4.04
CA VAL A 113 0.47 -11.81 -4.31
C VAL A 113 1.01 -12.90 -3.39
N VAL A 114 0.10 -13.59 -2.70
CA VAL A 114 0.41 -14.78 -1.90
C VAL A 114 -0.39 -15.97 -2.41
N ILE A 115 0.22 -17.16 -2.32
CA ILE A 115 -0.40 -18.42 -2.72
C ILE A 115 -0.60 -19.28 -1.48
N ARG A 116 -1.79 -19.84 -1.31
CA ARG A 116 -2.09 -20.79 -0.22
C ARG A 116 -2.95 -21.95 -0.70
N CYS A 117 -2.98 -23.03 0.06
CA CYS A 117 -3.88 -24.15 -0.20
C CYS A 117 -5.34 -23.81 0.16
N THR A 118 -6.30 -24.36 -0.60
CA THR A 118 -7.75 -24.23 -0.35
C THR A 118 -8.22 -25.04 0.86
N SER A 119 -7.51 -26.12 1.17
CA SER A 119 -7.66 -26.96 2.37
C SER A 119 -6.31 -27.11 3.07
N ALA A 120 -6.27 -27.77 4.24
CA ALA A 120 -5.01 -28.16 4.85
C ALA A 120 -4.18 -28.97 3.84
N CYS A 121 -3.08 -28.37 3.41
CA CYS A 121 -1.87 -29.08 3.03
C CYS A 121 -1.18 -29.51 4.35
#